data_AF-A0A9E6JLX0-F1
#
_entry.id   AF-A0A9E6JLX0-F1
#
_cell.length_a   1.000
_cell.length_b   1.000
_cell.length_c   1.000
_cell.angle_alpha   90.00
_cell.angle_beta   90.00
_cell.angle_gamma   90.00
#
_symmetry.space_group_name_H-M   'P 1'
#
loop_
_entity.id
_entity.type
_entity.pdbx_description
1 polymer ?
#
loop_
_entity_poly.entity_id
_entity_poly.type
_entity_poly.pdbx_seq_one_letter_code
_entity_poly.pdbx_strand_id
1 'polypeptide(L)'
;MVGWSGDGGSAFVRSDPARLPVTVTRLRLATGQRKVLASLAPQDPAGFLEGREVFVAEGGRALALAYRKKLTELYRVEGLAP
;
A
#
# COMPACT_ATOMS: atom_id res chain seq x y z
N MET A 1 -9.72 4.79 2.78
CA MET A 1 -10.53 3.56 2.78
C MET A 1 -10.23 2.81 1.50
N VAL A 2 -10.23 1.48 1.52
CA VAL A 2 -9.79 0.64 0.40
C VAL A 2 -10.95 -0.03 -0.33
N GLY A 3 -12.01 -0.40 0.41
CA GLY A 3 -13.21 -1.00 -0.17
C GLY A 3 -14.13 -1.57 0.91
N TRP A 4 -15.15 -2.30 0.48
CA TRP A 4 -16.16 -2.94 1.34
C TRP A 4 -16.19 -4.45 1.13
N SER A 5 -16.62 -5.22 2.13
CA SER A 5 -16.96 -6.62 1.93
C SER A 5 -18.26 -6.74 1.12
N GLY A 6 -18.42 -7.84 0.36
CA GLY A 6 -19.60 -8.05 -0.49
C GLY A 6 -20.92 -8.10 0.28
N ASP A 7 -20.89 -8.48 1.56
CA ASP A 7 -22.03 -8.47 2.48
C ASP A 7 -22.29 -7.11 3.15
N GLY A 8 -21.46 -6.09 2.89
CA GLY A 8 -21.55 -4.76 3.49
C GLY A 8 -21.22 -4.68 4.99
N GLY A 9 -20.91 -5.80 5.65
CA GLY A 9 -20.68 -5.86 7.10
C GLY A 9 -19.30 -5.40 7.55
N SER A 10 -18.38 -5.16 6.61
CA SER A 10 -17.00 -4.77 6.88
C SER A 10 -16.47 -3.75 5.88
N ALA A 11 -15.61 -2.85 6.37
CA ALA A 11 -14.76 -2.01 5.54
C ALA A 11 -13.31 -2.53 5.57
N PHE A 12 -12.61 -2.37 4.45
CA PHE A 12 -11.17 -2.56 4.38
C PHE A 12 -10.49 -1.19 4.42
N VAL A 13 -9.55 -1.03 5.35
CA VAL A 13 -8.86 0.24 5.61
C VAL A 13 -7.36 0.01 5.54
N ARG A 14 -6.64 0.89 4.85
CA ARG A 14 -5.18 0.88 4.82
C ARG A 14 -4.60 1.87 5.83
N SER A 15 -3.39 1.59 6.30
CA SER A 15 -2.54 2.57 6.99
C SER A 15 -2.18 3.75 6.07
N ASP A 16 -1.45 4.72 6.61
CA ASP A 16 -0.86 5.82 5.84
C ASP A 16 -0.18 5.29 4.57
N PRO A 17 -0.61 5.69 3.36
CA PRO A 17 -0.08 5.18 2.11
C PRO A 17 1.40 5.56 1.88
N ALA A 18 1.91 6.60 2.53
CA ALA A 18 3.31 7.03 2.41
C ALA A 18 4.25 6.29 3.37
N ARG A 19 3.70 5.43 4.26
CA ARG A 19 4.49 4.66 5.23
C ARG A 19 4.47 3.18 4.90
N LEU A 20 5.67 2.60 4.87
CA LEU A 20 5.84 1.16 4.77
C LEU A 20 5.95 0.53 6.18
N PRO A 21 5.45 -0.71 6.34
CA PRO A 21 4.62 -1.45 5.38
C PRO A 21 3.18 -0.90 5.31
N VAL A 22 2.56 -0.95 4.13
CA VAL A 22 1.14 -0.63 3.97
C VAL A 22 0.32 -1.77 4.57
N THR A 23 -0.31 -1.50 5.71
CA THR A 23 -1.10 -2.49 6.44
C THR A 23 -2.57 -2.38 6.04
N VAL A 24 -3.20 -3.50 5.72
CA VAL A 24 -4.63 -3.60 5.41
C VAL A 24 -5.36 -4.22 6.59
N THR A 25 -6.35 -3.51 7.11
CA THR A 25 -7.17 -3.91 8.26
C THR A 25 -8.62 -4.07 7.85
N ARG A 26 -9.25 -5.17 8.25
CA ARG A 26 -10.70 -5.35 8.20
C ARG A 26 -11.32 -4.73 9.44
N LEU A 27 -12.26 -3.80 9.24
CA LEU A 27 -13.07 -3.18 10.28
C LEU A 27 -14.47 -3.78 10.21
N ARG A 28 -14.92 -4.47 11.26
CA ARG A 28 -16.32 -4.88 11.42
C ARG A 28 -17.13 -3.66 11.84
N LEU A 29 -18.10 -3.27 11.02
CA LEU A 29 -18.81 -2.00 11.23
C LEU A 29 -19.70 -2.01 12.47
N ALA A 30 -20.35 -3.14 12.74
CA ALA A 30 -21.27 -3.27 13.86
C ALA A 30 -20.60 -3.16 15.24
N THR A 31 -19.32 -3.54 15.35
CA THR A 31 -18.62 -3.62 16.64
C THR A 31 -17.39 -2.73 16.74
N GLY A 32 -16.94 -2.15 15.62
CA GLY A 32 -15.65 -1.44 15.54
C GLY A 32 -14.43 -2.35 15.63
N GLN A 33 -14.62 -3.68 15.68
CA GLN A 33 -13.51 -4.63 15.78
C GLN A 33 -12.59 -4.53 14.55
N ARG A 34 -11.30 -4.43 14.80
CA ARG A 34 -10.26 -4.36 13.77
C ARG A 34 -9.44 -5.65 13.75
N LYS A 35 -9.20 -6.18 12.56
CA LYS A 35 -8.32 -7.34 12.33
C LYS A 35 -7.38 -7.03 11.17
N VAL A 36 -6.07 -7.12 11.41
CA VAL A 36 -5.06 -7.00 10.34
C VAL A 36 -5.21 -8.20 9.40
N LEU A 37 -5.30 -7.93 8.11
CA LEU A 37 -5.37 -8.96 7.06
C LEU A 37 -4.02 -9.18 6.40
N ALA A 38 -3.28 -8.10 6.14
CA ALA A 38 -1.97 -8.16 5.52
C ALA A 38 -1.12 -6.94 5.85
N SER A 39 0.19 -7.14 5.73
CA SER A 39 1.22 -6.11 5.77
C SER A 39 2.01 -6.22 4.47
N LEU A 40 1.92 -5.20 3.62
CA LEU A 40 2.44 -5.23 2.26
C LEU A 40 3.58 -4.23 2.12
N ALA A 41 4.70 -4.68 1.56
CA ALA A 41 5.80 -3.82 1.17
C ALA A 41 6.38 -4.31 -0.16
N PRO A 42 6.86 -3.40 -1.04
CA PRO A 42 7.70 -3.78 -2.15
C PRO A 42 8.92 -4.56 -1.67
N GLN A 43 9.40 -5.51 -2.47
CA GLN A 43 10.64 -6.24 -2.17
C GLN A 43 11.85 -5.29 -2.03
N ASP A 44 11.88 -4.22 -2.84
CA ASP A 44 12.83 -3.11 -2.71
C ASP A 44 12.09 -1.80 -2.38
N PRO A 45 12.19 -1.30 -1.13
CA PRO A 45 11.52 -0.08 -0.69
C PRO A 45 12.22 1.21 -1.12
N ALA A 46 13.42 1.15 -1.72
CA ALA A 46 14.15 2.35 -2.12
C ALA A 46 13.31 3.20 -3.08
N GLY A 47 13.27 4.51 -2.86
CA GLY A 47 12.49 5.43 -3.68
C GLY A 47 10.96 5.28 -3.57
N PHE A 48 10.43 4.42 -2.70
CA PHE A 48 8.98 4.35 -2.47
C PHE A 48 8.42 5.72 -2.09
N LEU A 49 7.32 6.11 -2.72
CA LEU A 49 6.63 7.37 -2.45
C LEU A 49 5.31 7.11 -1.73
N GLU A 50 4.44 6.28 -2.33
CA GLU A 50 3.12 6.02 -1.80
C GLU A 50 2.51 4.71 -2.35
N GLY A 51 1.71 4.04 -1.54
CA GLY A 51 0.78 2.99 -1.94
C GLY A 51 -0.50 3.62 -2.48
N ARG A 52 -0.68 3.63 -3.80
CA ARG A 52 -1.79 4.31 -4.47
C ARG A 52 -3.11 3.59 -4.30
N GLU A 53 -3.12 2.29 -4.58
CA GLU A 53 -4.32 1.46 -4.58
C GLU A 53 -4.04 0.17 -3.85
N VAL A 54 -5.03 -0.30 -3.11
CA VAL A 54 -5.05 -1.65 -2.59
C VAL A 54 -6.31 -2.30 -3.14
N PHE A 55 -6.17 -3.41 -3.84
CA PHE A 55 -7.31 -4.16 -4.33
C PHE A 55 -7.60 -5.29 -3.36
N VAL A 56 -8.86 -5.44 -2.99
CA VAL A 56 -9.32 -6.52 -2.12
C VAL A 56 -10.26 -7.39 -2.94
N ALA A 57 -9.82 -8.61 -3.26
CA ALA A 57 -10.70 -9.58 -3.90
C ALA A 57 -11.78 -10.05 -2.91
N GLU A 58 -12.84 -10.65 -3.45
CA GLU A 58 -14.06 -11.04 -2.74
C GLU A 58 -13.79 -11.56 -1.30
N GLY A 59 -14.36 -10.86 -0.32
CA GLY A 59 -14.24 -11.21 1.10
C GLY A 59 -12.86 -11.01 1.76
N GLY A 60 -11.86 -10.49 1.05
CA GLY A 60 -10.50 -10.32 1.56
C GLY A 60 -9.56 -11.49 1.29
N ARG A 61 -9.91 -12.39 0.35
CA ARG A 61 -9.11 -13.59 0.05
C ARG A 61 -7.81 -13.31 -0.70
N ALA A 62 -7.77 -12.23 -1.47
CA ALA A 62 -6.56 -11.79 -2.16
C ALA A 62 -6.41 -10.27 -2.03
N LEU A 63 -5.15 -9.83 -1.99
CA LEU A 63 -4.78 -8.43 -1.85
C LEU A 63 -3.69 -8.09 -2.86
N ALA A 64 -3.83 -6.95 -3.55
CA ALA A 64 -2.78 -6.39 -4.40
C ALA A 64 -2.48 -4.95 -3.98
N LEU A 65 -1.19 -4.58 -3.98
CA LEU A 65 -0.72 -3.21 -3.70
C LEU A 65 -0.13 -2.61 -4.98
N ALA A 66 -0.76 -1.55 -5.49
CA ALA A 66 -0.15 -0.69 -6.49
C ALA A 66 0.56 0.47 -5.78
N TYR A 67 1.81 0.75 -6.16
CA TYR A 67 2.61 1.80 -5.53
C TYR A 67 3.39 2.62 -6.54
N ARG A 68 3.81 3.83 -6.10
CA ARG A 68 4.72 4.70 -6.83
C ARG A 68 6.10 4.65 -6.21
N LYS A 69 7.11 4.58 -7.07
CA LYS A 69 8.52 4.68 -6.71
C LYS A 69 9.19 5.74 -7.59
N LYS A 70 10.01 6.57 -6.98
CA LYS A 70 10.94 7.47 -7.66
C LYS A 70 12.18 6.67 -8.01
N LEU A 71 12.50 6.62 -9.30
CA LEU A 71 13.78 6.13 -9.79
C LEU A 71 14.68 7.34 -10.05
N THR A 72 15.93 7.25 -9.63
CA THR A 72 16.95 8.25 -9.90
C THR A 72 18.18 7.57 -10.43
N GLU A 73 18.66 8.04 -11.58
CA GLU A 73 19.97 7.66 -12.10
C GLU A 73 20.96 8.77 -11.74
N LEU A 74 22.11 8.37 -11.21
CA LEU A 74 23.20 9.30 -10.92
C LEU A 74 24.13 9.34 -12.12
N TYR A 75 24.19 10.49 -12.78
CA TYR A 75 25.15 10.74 -13.84
C TYR A 75 26.39 11.42 -13.24
N ARG A 76 27.56 10.82 -13.43
CA ARG A 76 28.85 11.44 -13.11
C ARG A 76 29.44 11.96 -14.41
N VAL A 77 29.63 13.27 -14.51
CA VAL A 77 30.32 13.92 -15.64
C VAL A 77 31.75 14.20 -15.22
N GLU A 78 32.71 13.79 -16.04
CA GLU A 78 34.13 14.11 -15.89
C GLU A 78 34.59 14.94 -17.09
N GLY A 79 35.45 15.94 -16.87
CA GLY A 79 36.08 16.70 -17.96
C GLY A 79 35.48 18.08 -18.27
N LEU A 80 34.83 18.78 -17.32
CA LEU A 80 34.61 20.23 -17.46
C LEU A 80 35.96 20.95 -17.26
N ALA A 81 36.74 21.03 -18.34
CA ALA A 81 37.95 21.84 -18.42
C ALA A 81 37.65 23.16 -19.15
N PRO A 82 38.12 24.32 -18.67
CA PRO A 82 38.73 25.31 -19.54
C PRO A 82 40.15 24.91 -19.95
#